data_AF-A0A0D6JL71-F1
#
_entry.id   AF-A0A0D6JL71-F1
#
_cell.length_a   1.000
_cell.length_b   1.000
_cell.length_c   1.000
_cell.angle_alpha   90.00
_cell.angle_beta   90.00
_cell.angle_gamma   90.00
#
_symmetry.space_group_name_H-M   'P 1'
#
loop_
_entity.id
_entity.type
_entity.pdbx_description
1 polymer ?
#
loop_
_entity_poly.entity_id
_entity_poly.type
_entity_poly.pdbx_seq_one_letter_code
_entity_poly.pdbx_strand_id
1 'polypeptide(L)'
;MNWLRHRDSTVLDRVRNPAYTGDNRCLPCTGVNAVFAVALAGVVAWVGSPLLGAVALAASAAAIGLRGYLIPGTPTLTQRYLPSRAMAYFEHGPEQTAVDSHPESVDVTDGDRDNVLVENGVLVPCDGGADFCLTDAVRRAWTDAIDAIDADVDTALSESALVDAEPSEFVVDESAGDFAVSVDGAHAGRWPSREAFLADAAGAVALADELPGWHGLSSRTRGIALGELRLFLDRCPTCGGEPDFQHRTEETCCRTRTVTTMRCADCDASFVEVVGA
;
A
#
# COMPACT_ATOMS: atom_id res chain seq x y z
N MET A 1 -31.81 2.22 -18.07
CA MET A 1 -32.02 3.49 -17.36
C MET A 1 -32.25 3.22 -15.88
N ASN A 2 -31.31 3.59 -15.01
CA ASN A 2 -31.51 3.53 -13.57
C ASN A 2 -30.82 4.76 -12.97
N TRP A 3 -31.58 5.84 -12.83
CA TRP A 3 -31.11 7.08 -12.20
C TRP A 3 -32.09 7.46 -11.09
N LEU A 4 -31.50 7.90 -9.98
CA LEU A 4 -32.12 8.55 -8.81
C LEU A 4 -32.61 7.63 -7.69
N ARG A 5 -31.65 6.99 -7.01
CA ARG A 5 -31.78 6.79 -5.57
C ARG A 5 -31.54 8.16 -4.91
N HIS A 6 -32.62 8.91 -4.68
CA HIS A 6 -32.57 10.12 -3.84
C HIS A 6 -32.01 9.73 -2.47
N ARG A 7 -30.74 10.03 -2.21
CA ARG A 7 -30.22 10.11 -0.84
C ARG A 7 -30.87 11.34 -0.23
N ASP A 8 -31.79 11.13 0.69
CA ASP A 8 -32.25 12.20 1.59
C ASP A 8 -31.02 12.71 2.34
N SER A 9 -30.48 13.85 1.91
CA SER A 9 -29.38 14.52 2.58
C SER A 9 -29.90 15.05 3.92
N THR A 10 -29.71 14.27 4.98
CA THR A 10 -30.12 14.69 6.32
C THR A 10 -29.18 15.79 6.82
N VAL A 11 -29.64 16.63 7.76
CA VAL A 11 -28.79 17.64 8.44
C VAL A 11 -27.56 16.96 9.08
N LEU A 12 -27.68 15.68 9.44
CA LEU A 12 -26.60 14.85 9.95
C LEU A 12 -25.49 14.61 8.91
N ASP A 13 -25.83 14.40 7.63
CA ASP A 13 -24.84 14.22 6.56
C ASP A 13 -24.06 15.50 6.26
N ARG A 14 -24.65 16.68 6.53
CA ARG A 14 -23.96 17.98 6.39
C ARG A 14 -22.99 18.27 7.53
N VAL A 15 -23.24 17.71 8.71
CA VAL A 15 -22.40 17.93 9.92
C VAL A 15 -21.34 16.83 10.06
N ARG A 16 -21.62 15.64 9.53
CA ARG A 16 -20.70 14.51 9.57
C ARG A 16 -19.54 14.73 8.61
N ASN A 17 -18.32 14.48 9.09
CA ASN A 17 -17.14 14.53 8.25
C ASN A 17 -16.71 13.09 7.87
N PRO A 18 -17.01 12.61 6.66
CA PRO A 18 -16.66 11.25 6.25
C PRO A 18 -15.15 11.03 6.10
N ALA A 19 -14.35 12.10 5.97
CA ALA A 19 -12.89 11.99 5.93
C ALA A 19 -12.29 11.49 7.26
N TYR A 20 -13.03 11.61 8.38
CA TYR A 20 -12.53 11.28 9.73
C TYR A 20 -13.50 10.41 10.55
N THR A 21 -14.54 9.86 9.92
CA THR A 21 -15.54 9.00 10.59
C THR A 21 -15.86 7.77 9.76
N GLY A 22 -16.41 6.71 10.36
CA GLY A 22 -16.61 5.43 9.68
C GLY A 22 -15.29 4.65 9.59
N ASP A 23 -14.98 4.12 8.41
CA ASP A 23 -13.77 3.32 8.15
C ASP A 23 -12.48 4.16 8.27
N ASN A 24 -12.58 5.48 8.05
CA ASN A 24 -11.47 6.43 8.20
C ASN A 24 -11.25 6.91 9.65
N ARG A 25 -11.87 6.26 10.65
CA ARG A 25 -11.78 6.67 12.07
C ARG A 25 -10.49 6.14 12.71
N CYS A 26 -9.65 7.05 13.21
CA CYS A 26 -8.52 6.68 14.05
C CYS A 26 -8.98 6.36 15.49
N LEU A 27 -8.84 5.09 15.91
CA LEU A 27 -9.18 4.63 17.25
C LEU A 27 -8.34 5.29 18.36
N PRO A 28 -6.99 5.34 18.28
CA PRO A 28 -6.21 6.00 19.32
C PRO A 28 -6.48 7.52 19.42
N CYS A 29 -6.72 8.23 18.31
CA CYS A 29 -7.18 9.62 18.36
C CYS A 29 -8.57 9.77 19.00
N THR A 30 -9.48 8.82 18.76
CA THR A 30 -10.79 8.79 19.43
C THR A 30 -10.62 8.63 20.94
N GLY A 31 -9.71 7.77 21.39
CA GLY A 31 -9.38 7.57 22.80
C GLY A 31 -8.85 8.85 23.46
N VAL A 32 -7.88 9.52 22.83
CA VAL A 32 -7.32 10.78 23.34
C VAL A 32 -8.38 11.89 23.40
N ASN A 33 -9.20 12.03 22.36
CA ASN A 33 -10.31 12.99 22.35
C ASN A 33 -11.35 12.69 23.45
N ALA A 34 -11.62 11.41 23.73
CA ALA A 34 -12.50 11.01 24.82
C ALA A 34 -11.93 11.37 26.19
N VAL A 35 -10.63 11.19 26.41
CA VAL A 35 -9.94 11.63 27.64
C VAL A 35 -10.06 13.15 27.82
N PHE A 36 -9.81 13.93 26.77
CA PHE A 36 -9.99 15.39 26.82
C PHE A 36 -11.45 15.80 27.07
N ALA A 37 -12.41 15.09 26.47
CA ALA A 37 -13.83 15.35 26.69
C ALA A 37 -14.23 15.12 28.15
N VAL A 38 -13.77 14.03 28.77
CA VAL A 38 -14.03 13.72 30.18
C VAL A 38 -13.35 14.75 31.10
N ALA A 39 -12.09 15.12 30.82
CA ALA A 39 -11.38 16.13 31.60
C ALA A 39 -12.08 17.50 31.54
N LEU A 40 -12.46 17.95 30.34
CA LEU A 40 -13.20 19.21 30.14
C LEU A 40 -14.55 19.18 30.85
N ALA A 41 -15.31 18.09 30.72
CA ALA A 41 -16.59 17.93 31.39
C ALA A 41 -16.44 17.96 32.93
N GLY A 42 -15.38 17.35 33.46
CA GLY A 42 -15.04 17.39 34.88
C GLY A 42 -14.75 18.80 35.39
N VAL A 43 -13.97 19.58 34.64
CA VAL A 43 -13.68 20.99 34.96
C VAL A 43 -14.96 21.83 34.94
N VAL A 44 -15.81 21.67 33.91
CA VAL A 44 -17.10 22.38 33.81
C VAL A 44 -18.03 22.01 34.96
N ALA A 45 -18.09 20.73 35.34
CA ALA A 45 -18.88 20.27 36.47
C ALA A 45 -18.40 20.87 37.79
N TRP A 46 -17.08 20.97 37.97
CA TRP A 46 -16.45 21.48 39.18
C TRP A 46 -16.65 22.99 39.36
N VAL A 47 -16.50 23.79 38.29
CA VAL A 47 -16.69 25.26 38.33
C VAL A 47 -18.17 25.65 38.37
N GLY A 48 -19.04 24.86 37.72
CA GLY A 48 -20.45 25.17 37.55
C GLY A 48 -21.37 24.20 38.30
N SER A 49 -21.86 23.20 37.57
CA SER A 49 -22.75 22.18 38.12
C SER A 49 -22.61 20.84 37.39
N PRO A 50 -22.98 19.72 38.02
CA PRO A 50 -22.94 18.41 37.38
C PRO A 50 -23.74 18.34 36.07
N LEU A 51 -24.87 19.06 35.99
CA LEU A 51 -25.69 19.12 34.79
C LEU A 51 -24.94 19.78 33.62
N LEU A 52 -24.21 20.87 33.88
CA LEU A 52 -23.40 21.54 32.86
C LEU A 52 -22.25 20.66 32.37
N GLY A 53 -21.62 19.90 33.28
CA GLY A 53 -20.62 18.90 32.91
C GLY A 53 -21.19 17.80 32.02
N ALA A 54 -22.38 17.29 32.35
CA ALA A 54 -23.06 16.27 31.55
C ALA A 54 -23.40 16.78 30.14
N VAL A 55 -23.88 18.02 30.02
CA VAL A 55 -24.15 18.67 28.72
C VAL A 55 -22.87 18.84 27.92
N ALA A 56 -21.77 19.30 28.56
CA ALA A 56 -20.48 19.45 27.90
C ALA A 56 -19.93 18.10 27.39
N LEU A 57 -20.07 17.04 28.18
CA LEU A 57 -19.68 15.69 27.78
C LEU A 57 -20.51 15.18 26.59
N ALA A 58 -21.84 15.36 26.63
CA ALA A 58 -22.72 14.96 25.53
C ALA A 58 -22.41 15.73 24.24
N ALA A 59 -22.17 17.04 24.32
CA ALA A 59 -21.77 17.86 23.19
C ALA A 59 -20.40 17.42 22.63
N SER A 60 -19.44 17.11 23.51
CA SER A 60 -18.12 16.62 23.14
C SER A 60 -18.18 15.26 22.45
N ALA A 61 -18.96 14.32 22.99
CA ALA A 61 -19.18 13.02 22.38
C ALA A 61 -19.86 13.13 21.01
N ALA A 62 -20.83 14.05 20.86
CA ALA A 62 -21.45 14.34 19.58
C ALA A 62 -20.44 14.92 18.57
N ALA A 63 -19.55 15.83 18.99
CA ALA A 63 -18.49 16.37 18.14
C ALA A 63 -17.53 15.27 17.66
N ILE A 64 -17.07 14.39 18.55
CA ILE A 64 -16.17 13.26 18.22
C ILE A 64 -16.89 12.23 17.33
N GLY A 65 -18.17 11.96 17.59
CA GLY A 65 -18.99 11.02 16.83
C GLY A 65 -19.21 11.49 15.39
N LEU A 66 -19.51 12.78 15.20
CA LEU A 66 -19.86 13.36 13.91
C LEU A 66 -18.63 13.84 13.11
N ARG A 67 -17.60 14.39 13.77
CA ARG A 67 -16.45 15.00 13.08
C ARG A 67 -15.13 14.25 13.23
N GLY A 68 -15.04 13.31 14.18
CA GLY A 68 -13.79 12.59 14.47
C GLY A 68 -12.85 13.30 15.44
N TYR A 69 -13.10 14.57 15.80
CA TYR A 69 -12.29 15.36 16.71
C TYR A 69 -13.11 16.24 17.65
N LEU A 70 -12.54 16.55 18.83
CA LEU A 70 -13.19 17.39 19.84
C LEU A 70 -13.01 18.90 19.57
N ILE A 71 -11.81 19.30 19.13
CA ILE A 71 -11.44 20.71 18.92
C ILE A 71 -11.38 20.98 17.40
N PRO A 72 -12.03 22.03 16.87
CA PRO A 72 -11.91 22.35 15.45
C PRO A 72 -10.45 22.64 15.04
N GLY A 73 -9.99 22.02 13.95
CA GLY A 73 -8.65 22.25 13.41
C GLY A 73 -7.54 21.40 14.04
N THR A 74 -7.83 20.47 14.96
CA THR A 74 -6.81 19.52 15.45
C THR A 74 -6.13 18.76 14.31
N PRO A 75 -6.83 18.25 13.26
CA PRO A 75 -6.18 17.53 12.16
C PRO A 75 -5.09 18.34 11.48
N THR A 76 -5.36 19.61 11.16
CA THR A 76 -4.39 20.52 10.55
C THR A 76 -3.21 20.85 11.47
N LEU A 77 -3.43 20.85 12.79
CA LEU A 77 -2.41 21.16 13.80
C LEU A 77 -1.51 19.95 14.06
N THR A 78 -2.08 18.75 14.13
CA THR A 78 -1.33 17.50 14.27
C THR A 78 -0.52 17.21 13.01
N GLN A 79 -1.08 17.42 11.82
CA GLN A 79 -0.35 17.28 10.56
C GLN A 79 0.89 18.18 10.49
N ARG A 80 0.82 19.39 11.05
CA ARG A 80 1.90 20.38 10.94
C ARG A 80 2.95 20.31 12.05
N TYR A 81 2.59 19.80 13.22
CA TYR A 81 3.42 19.92 14.42
C TYR A 81 3.62 18.63 15.22
N LEU A 82 2.94 17.52 14.89
CA LEU A 82 3.11 16.29 15.65
C LEU A 82 4.42 15.57 15.25
N PRO A 83 5.35 15.33 16.19
CA PRO A 83 6.62 14.66 15.87
C PRO A 83 6.43 13.17 15.55
N SER A 84 7.30 12.62 14.68
CA SER A 84 7.18 11.26 14.10
C SER A 84 7.05 10.12 15.12
N ARG A 85 7.63 10.27 16.30
CA ARG A 85 7.56 9.28 17.39
C ARG A 85 6.16 9.14 17.98
N ALA A 86 5.42 10.25 18.05
CA ALA A 86 4.04 10.24 18.50
C ALA A 86 3.13 9.63 17.42
N MET A 87 3.47 9.81 16.13
CA MET A 87 2.71 9.27 14.99
C MET A 87 2.72 7.74 14.94
N ALA A 88 3.86 7.08 15.15
CA ALA A 88 3.95 5.60 15.14
C ALA A 88 2.97 4.92 16.12
N TYR A 89 2.74 5.54 17.29
CA TYR A 89 1.77 5.05 18.27
C TYR A 89 0.31 5.18 17.79
N PHE A 90 0.00 6.20 16.98
CA PHE A 90 -1.33 6.37 16.38
C PHE A 90 -1.55 5.50 15.14
N GLU A 91 -0.47 5.09 14.47
CA GLU A 91 -0.48 4.30 13.23
C GLU A 91 -0.68 2.80 13.47
N HIS A 92 -0.01 2.17 14.45
CA HIS A 92 0.11 0.70 14.45
C HIS A 92 -0.58 -0.09 15.56
N GLY A 93 -0.93 0.49 16.72
CA GLY A 93 -1.11 -0.40 17.88
C GLY A 93 0.14 -1.28 18.09
N PRO A 94 0.11 -2.36 18.91
CA PRO A 94 1.30 -3.20 19.07
C PRO A 94 1.68 -3.86 17.74
N GLU A 95 2.95 -3.70 17.35
CA GLU A 95 3.55 -4.13 16.08
C GLU A 95 3.22 -5.59 15.71
N GLN A 96 2.69 -5.79 14.50
CA GLN A 96 2.64 -7.10 13.85
C GLN A 96 3.81 -7.16 12.86
N THR A 97 4.79 -7.99 13.18
CA THR A 97 5.94 -8.30 12.32
C THR A 97 5.49 -9.17 11.14
N ALA A 98 5.39 -8.58 9.95
CA ALA A 98 5.22 -9.29 8.69
C ALA A 98 6.26 -8.82 7.67
N VAL A 99 6.69 -9.73 6.79
CA VAL A 99 7.61 -9.43 5.69
C VAL A 99 6.77 -8.88 4.54
N ASP A 100 6.67 -7.56 4.46
CA ASP A 100 5.98 -6.87 3.37
C ASP A 100 6.90 -6.76 2.15
N SER A 101 6.38 -7.12 0.97
CA SER A 101 7.01 -6.87 -0.33
C SER A 101 6.85 -5.41 -0.79
N HIS A 102 6.61 -4.49 0.14
CA HIS A 102 6.64 -3.06 -0.15
C HIS A 102 8.09 -2.64 -0.36
N PRO A 103 8.42 -1.91 -1.45
CA PRO A 103 9.66 -1.18 -1.49
C PRO A 103 9.62 -0.17 -0.32
N GLU A 104 10.38 -0.40 0.74
CA GLU A 104 10.68 0.66 1.70
C GLU A 104 11.24 1.85 0.90
N SER A 105 10.83 3.06 1.28
CA SER A 105 11.22 4.30 0.59
C SER A 105 12.71 4.34 0.36
N VAL A 106 13.13 4.12 -0.89
CA VAL A 106 14.52 4.25 -1.30
C VAL A 106 14.79 5.74 -1.39
N ASP A 107 15.46 6.30 -0.38
CA ASP A 107 16.27 7.49 -0.58
C ASP A 107 17.33 7.10 -1.62
N VAL A 108 17.11 7.47 -2.88
CA VAL A 108 18.08 7.29 -3.96
C VAL A 108 19.21 8.29 -3.73
N THR A 109 20.11 7.93 -2.82
CA THR A 109 21.43 8.54 -2.72
C THR A 109 22.40 7.75 -3.58
N ASP A 110 22.98 8.44 -4.55
CA ASP A 110 24.19 8.12 -5.33
C ASP A 110 25.19 7.23 -4.54
N GLY A 111 25.10 5.90 -4.72
CA GLY A 111 25.87 4.94 -3.91
C GLY A 111 25.39 3.48 -3.98
N ASP A 112 25.30 2.93 -5.19
CA ASP A 112 25.13 1.50 -5.47
C ASP A 112 26.22 0.64 -4.80
N ARG A 113 25.85 -0.43 -4.08
CA ARG A 113 26.76 -1.56 -3.78
C ARG A 113 26.11 -2.93 -3.52
N ASP A 114 24.78 -3.08 -3.49
CA ASP A 114 24.14 -4.40 -3.25
C ASP A 114 22.82 -4.61 -4.06
N ASN A 115 22.62 -3.94 -5.21
CA ASN A 115 21.48 -4.24 -6.07
C ASN A 115 21.80 -5.41 -7.00
N VAL A 116 21.18 -6.57 -6.76
CA VAL A 116 21.44 -7.80 -7.51
C VAL A 116 21.18 -7.67 -9.02
N LEU A 117 20.23 -6.83 -9.44
CA LEU A 117 19.93 -6.62 -10.85
C LEU A 117 21.02 -5.81 -11.56
N VAL A 118 21.57 -4.78 -10.89
CA VAL A 118 22.67 -3.97 -11.44
C VAL A 118 23.97 -4.78 -11.44
N GLU A 119 24.28 -5.44 -10.34
CA GLU A 119 25.53 -6.22 -10.16
C GLU A 119 25.69 -7.34 -11.20
N ASN A 120 24.57 -7.95 -11.59
CA ASN A 120 24.56 -9.05 -12.55
C ASN A 120 24.25 -8.60 -13.97
N GLY A 121 24.22 -7.29 -14.23
CA GLY A 121 24.03 -6.74 -15.57
C GLY A 121 22.64 -6.95 -16.15
N VAL A 122 21.63 -7.21 -15.32
CA VAL A 122 20.21 -7.20 -15.71
C VAL A 122 19.77 -5.76 -16.00
N LEU A 123 20.16 -4.85 -15.11
CA LEU A 123 20.03 -3.42 -15.30
C LEU A 123 21.38 -2.82 -15.69
N VAL A 124 21.36 -2.03 -16.76
CA VAL A 124 22.54 -1.32 -17.27
C VAL A 124 22.22 0.17 -17.39
N PRO A 125 23.21 1.07 -17.25
CA PRO A 125 22.97 2.49 -17.53
C PRO A 125 22.42 2.69 -18.95
N CYS A 126 21.35 3.47 -19.08
CA CYS A 126 20.80 3.85 -20.38
C CYS A 126 21.78 4.73 -21.17
N ASP A 127 21.55 4.86 -22.48
CA ASP A 127 22.22 5.85 -23.32
C ASP A 127 21.91 7.27 -22.82
N GLY A 128 22.83 7.86 -22.04
CA GLY A 128 22.63 9.15 -21.36
C GLY A 128 22.97 9.13 -19.87
N GLY A 129 23.13 7.94 -19.27
CA GLY A 129 23.86 7.68 -18.03
C GLY A 129 23.18 8.06 -16.70
N ALA A 130 22.05 8.76 -16.71
CA ALA A 130 21.33 9.13 -15.48
C ALA A 130 20.33 8.06 -14.99
N ASP A 131 19.85 7.21 -15.90
CA ASP A 131 18.83 6.19 -15.63
C ASP A 131 19.37 4.78 -15.93
N PHE A 132 18.70 3.78 -15.35
CA PHE A 132 18.93 2.37 -15.66
C PHE A 132 17.91 1.86 -16.69
N CYS A 133 18.35 0.91 -17.51
CA CYS A 133 17.58 0.26 -18.55
C CYS A 133 17.72 -1.26 -18.38
N LEU A 134 16.64 -2.00 -18.62
CA LEU A 134 16.75 -3.44 -18.82
C LEU A 134 17.56 -3.75 -20.07
N THR A 135 18.37 -4.80 -19.99
CA THR A 135 19.00 -5.35 -21.20
C THR A 135 17.95 -5.93 -22.15
N ASP A 136 18.24 -5.92 -23.45
CA ASP A 136 17.34 -6.48 -24.46
C ASP A 136 17.15 -7.99 -24.33
N ALA A 137 18.08 -8.70 -23.68
CA ALA A 137 17.95 -10.12 -23.40
C ALA A 137 16.85 -10.34 -22.34
N VAL A 138 16.99 -9.70 -21.17
CA VAL A 138 16.02 -9.83 -20.08
C VAL A 138 14.65 -9.27 -20.47
N ARG A 139 14.60 -8.12 -21.18
CA ARG A 139 13.32 -7.56 -21.66
C ARG A 139 12.56 -8.58 -22.54
N ARG A 140 13.26 -9.23 -23.49
CA ARG A 140 12.63 -10.22 -24.38
C ARG A 140 12.21 -11.47 -23.60
N ALA A 141 13.09 -12.03 -22.78
CA ALA A 141 12.78 -13.19 -21.96
C ALA A 141 11.56 -12.95 -21.06
N TRP A 142 11.48 -11.77 -20.43
CA TRP A 142 10.35 -11.41 -19.57
C TRP A 142 9.06 -11.20 -20.36
N THR A 143 9.14 -10.56 -21.52
CA THR A 143 8.02 -10.40 -22.45
C THR A 143 7.49 -11.76 -22.91
N ASP A 144 8.36 -12.66 -23.33
CA ASP A 144 8.01 -14.01 -23.78
C ASP A 144 7.40 -14.83 -22.63
N ALA A 145 7.93 -14.71 -21.40
CA ALA A 145 7.38 -15.37 -20.21
C ALA A 145 5.98 -14.84 -19.83
N ILE A 146 5.75 -13.52 -19.96
CA ILE A 146 4.42 -12.92 -19.75
C ILE A 146 3.42 -13.51 -20.76
N ASP A 147 3.79 -13.61 -22.04
CA ASP A 147 2.91 -14.19 -23.07
C ASP A 147 2.68 -15.70 -22.84
N ALA A 148 3.68 -16.43 -22.36
CA ALA A 148 3.57 -17.87 -22.09
C ALA A 148 2.64 -18.18 -20.90
N ILE A 149 2.68 -17.34 -19.86
CA ILE A 149 1.76 -17.43 -18.71
C ILE A 149 0.31 -17.10 -19.12
N ASP A 150 0.11 -16.30 -20.18
CA ASP A 150 -1.20 -15.95 -20.76
C ASP A 150 -2.23 -15.46 -19.72
N ALA A 151 -1.74 -14.63 -18.79
CA ALA A 151 -2.51 -14.13 -17.66
C ALA A 151 -3.19 -15.24 -16.82
N ASP A 152 -2.66 -16.45 -16.77
CA ASP A 152 -3.20 -17.56 -15.99
C ASP A 152 -2.42 -17.75 -14.69
N VAL A 153 -3.13 -17.71 -13.55
CA VAL A 153 -2.48 -17.76 -12.22
C VAL A 153 -1.92 -19.14 -11.91
N ASP A 154 -2.62 -20.20 -12.32
CA ASP A 154 -2.16 -21.56 -12.08
C ASP A 154 -0.88 -21.85 -12.90
N THR A 155 -0.84 -21.40 -14.16
CA THR A 155 0.35 -21.46 -15.01
C THR A 155 1.49 -20.62 -14.44
N ALA A 156 1.20 -19.41 -13.96
CA ALA A 156 2.19 -18.56 -13.30
C ALA A 156 2.82 -19.24 -12.08
N LEU A 157 2.02 -19.91 -11.25
CA LEU A 157 2.48 -20.65 -10.08
C LEU A 157 3.33 -21.87 -10.47
N SER A 158 2.97 -22.58 -11.54
CA SER A 158 3.74 -23.75 -11.99
C SER A 158 5.08 -23.41 -12.62
N GLU A 159 5.16 -22.31 -13.38
CA GLU A 159 6.37 -21.95 -14.13
C GLU A 159 7.39 -21.17 -13.29
N SER A 160 6.94 -20.33 -12.37
CA SER A 160 7.81 -19.31 -11.74
C SER A 160 8.66 -19.81 -10.58
N ALA A 161 8.33 -20.95 -9.96
CA ALA A 161 8.98 -21.48 -8.76
C ALA A 161 9.29 -20.37 -7.70
N LEU A 162 8.39 -19.38 -7.57
CA LEU A 162 8.51 -18.27 -6.62
C LEU A 162 8.60 -18.79 -5.18
N VAL A 163 8.01 -19.96 -4.94
CA VAL A 163 8.08 -20.75 -3.72
C VAL A 163 8.39 -22.19 -4.14
N ASP A 164 9.28 -22.88 -3.41
CA ASP A 164 9.56 -24.31 -3.61
C ASP A 164 8.35 -25.15 -3.11
N ALA A 165 7.19 -25.01 -3.76
CA ALA A 165 5.92 -25.64 -3.41
C ALA A 165 5.14 -26.05 -4.66
N GLU A 166 4.30 -27.07 -4.55
CA GLU A 166 3.51 -27.56 -5.69
C GLU A 166 2.31 -26.62 -5.97
N PRO A 167 1.89 -26.43 -7.23
CA PRO A 167 0.78 -25.53 -7.61
C PRO A 167 -0.54 -25.77 -6.85
N SER A 168 -0.81 -27.01 -6.44
CA SER A 168 -2.03 -27.37 -5.71
C SER A 168 -2.04 -26.94 -4.23
N GLU A 169 -0.91 -26.46 -3.71
CA GLU A 169 -0.77 -26.06 -2.29
C GLU A 169 -1.05 -24.57 -2.07
N PHE A 170 -1.27 -23.81 -3.16
CA PHE A 170 -1.50 -22.38 -3.09
C PHE A 170 -2.97 -22.04 -2.81
N VAL A 171 -3.16 -21.11 -1.87
CA VAL A 171 -4.44 -20.43 -1.63
C VAL A 171 -4.26 -18.96 -1.98
N VAL A 172 -5.08 -18.48 -2.91
CA VAL A 172 -5.13 -17.08 -3.32
C VAL A 172 -6.24 -16.36 -2.55
N ASP A 173 -5.88 -15.27 -1.87
CA ASP A 173 -6.83 -14.36 -1.24
C ASP A 173 -6.85 -13.03 -2.02
N GLU A 174 -7.95 -12.78 -2.71
CA GLU A 174 -8.25 -11.52 -3.39
C GLU A 174 -9.13 -10.66 -2.48
N SER A 175 -8.48 -9.96 -1.54
CA SER A 175 -9.15 -8.94 -0.73
C SER A 175 -8.98 -7.56 -1.38
N ALA A 176 -9.91 -6.63 -1.13
CA ALA A 176 -9.91 -5.32 -1.79
C ALA A 176 -8.61 -4.54 -1.52
N GLY A 177 -7.67 -4.61 -2.46
CA GLY A 177 -6.40 -3.87 -2.45
C GLY A 177 -5.14 -4.74 -2.49
N ASP A 178 -5.23 -6.04 -2.20
CA ASP A 178 -4.05 -6.91 -2.10
C ASP A 178 -4.32 -8.30 -2.71
N PHE A 179 -3.37 -8.80 -3.51
CA PHE A 179 -3.30 -10.18 -3.97
C PHE A 179 -2.32 -10.95 -3.10
N ALA A 180 -2.79 -11.93 -2.35
CA ALA A 180 -1.96 -12.71 -1.44
C ALA A 180 -1.94 -14.19 -1.85
N VAL A 181 -0.75 -14.77 -1.80
CA VAL A 181 -0.53 -16.22 -2.02
C VAL A 181 -0.07 -16.83 -0.71
N SER A 182 -0.67 -17.97 -0.35
CA SER A 182 -0.29 -18.74 0.85
C SER A 182 -0.05 -20.20 0.47
N VAL A 183 0.92 -20.86 1.10
CA VAL A 183 1.26 -22.29 0.94
C VAL A 183 1.05 -22.99 2.27
N ASP A 184 0.27 -24.08 2.31
CA ASP A 184 -0.03 -24.82 3.54
C ASP A 184 -0.55 -23.96 4.71
N GLY A 185 -1.25 -22.87 4.39
CA GLY A 185 -1.75 -21.90 5.37
C GLY A 185 -0.69 -20.92 5.91
N ALA A 186 0.55 -21.00 5.45
CA ALA A 186 1.58 -19.99 5.69
C ALA A 186 1.59 -18.95 4.55
N HIS A 187 1.68 -17.66 4.91
CA HIS A 187 1.73 -16.58 3.92
C HIS A 187 3.04 -16.66 3.12
N ALA A 188 2.93 -16.79 1.80
CA ALA A 188 4.09 -16.89 0.91
C ALA A 188 4.49 -15.54 0.30
N GLY A 189 3.51 -14.67 0.04
CA GLY A 189 3.76 -13.30 -0.42
C GLY A 189 2.48 -12.50 -0.65
N ARG A 190 2.65 -11.17 -0.75
CA ARG A 190 1.60 -10.20 -1.02
C ARG A 190 2.02 -9.25 -2.14
N TRP A 191 1.10 -8.95 -3.03
CA TRP A 191 1.26 -8.06 -4.17
C TRP A 191 0.13 -7.02 -4.21
N PRO A 192 0.37 -5.83 -4.80
CA PRO A 192 -0.66 -4.80 -4.96
C PRO A 192 -1.82 -5.21 -5.87
N SER A 193 -1.63 -6.22 -6.72
CA SER A 193 -2.65 -6.77 -7.60
C SER A 193 -2.25 -8.15 -8.12
N ARG A 194 -3.20 -8.84 -8.74
CA ARG A 194 -2.96 -10.08 -9.48
C ARG A 194 -1.96 -9.87 -10.62
N GLU A 195 -2.04 -8.75 -11.30
CA GLU A 195 -1.17 -8.40 -12.43
C GLU A 195 0.27 -8.15 -11.98
N ALA A 196 0.48 -7.61 -10.77
CA ALA A 196 1.80 -7.50 -10.18
C ALA A 196 2.39 -8.88 -9.85
N PHE A 197 1.57 -9.80 -9.35
CA PHE A 197 1.99 -11.20 -9.15
C PHE A 197 2.37 -11.87 -10.48
N LEU A 198 1.56 -11.71 -11.53
CA LEU A 198 1.85 -12.26 -12.86
C LEU A 198 3.16 -11.69 -13.44
N ALA A 199 3.40 -10.39 -13.24
CA ALA A 199 4.65 -9.73 -13.66
C ALA A 199 5.87 -10.33 -12.92
N ASP A 200 5.77 -10.53 -11.61
CA ASP A 200 6.84 -11.13 -10.79
C ASP A 200 7.06 -12.60 -11.13
N ALA A 201 6.00 -13.37 -11.40
CA ALA A 201 6.08 -14.76 -11.81
C ALA A 201 6.81 -14.90 -13.16
N ALA A 202 6.42 -14.10 -14.16
CA ALA A 202 7.13 -14.05 -15.44
C ALA A 202 8.58 -13.56 -15.27
N GLY A 203 8.81 -12.62 -14.36
CA GLY A 203 10.14 -12.10 -14.05
C GLY A 203 11.04 -13.17 -13.45
N ALA A 204 10.50 -14.03 -12.59
CA ALA A 204 11.24 -15.15 -12.01
C ALA A 204 11.67 -16.18 -13.05
N VAL A 205 10.82 -16.46 -14.04
CA VAL A 205 11.16 -17.31 -15.20
C VAL A 205 12.31 -16.66 -15.99
N ALA A 206 12.17 -15.39 -16.37
CA ALA A 206 13.18 -14.69 -17.16
C ALA A 206 14.53 -14.56 -16.44
N LEU A 207 14.52 -14.27 -15.13
CA LEU A 207 15.75 -14.15 -14.34
C LEU A 207 16.40 -15.51 -14.07
N ALA A 208 15.63 -16.60 -14.00
CA ALA A 208 16.20 -17.95 -13.90
C ALA A 208 17.06 -18.30 -15.12
N ASP A 209 16.64 -17.84 -16.31
CA ASP A 209 17.35 -18.07 -17.57
C ASP A 209 18.56 -17.12 -17.76
N GLU A 210 18.39 -15.84 -17.39
CA GLU A 210 19.37 -14.80 -17.72
C GLU A 210 20.37 -14.50 -16.59
N LEU A 211 20.07 -14.85 -15.33
CA LEU A 211 20.92 -14.55 -14.17
C LEU A 211 21.51 -15.85 -13.55
N PRO A 212 22.79 -16.17 -13.82
CA PRO A 212 23.46 -17.29 -13.19
C PRO A 212 23.46 -17.17 -11.67
N GLY A 213 22.90 -18.18 -11.00
CA GLY A 213 22.81 -18.21 -9.53
C GLY A 213 21.51 -17.65 -8.96
N TRP A 214 20.52 -17.31 -9.81
CA TRP A 214 19.17 -16.91 -9.38
C TRP A 214 18.58 -17.84 -8.29
N HIS A 215 18.61 -19.15 -8.52
CA HIS A 215 18.13 -20.15 -7.56
C HIS A 215 18.97 -20.27 -6.28
N GLY A 216 20.18 -19.71 -6.26
CA GLY A 216 21.02 -19.64 -5.06
C GLY A 216 20.67 -18.46 -4.15
N LEU A 217 19.86 -17.50 -4.63
CA LEU A 217 19.43 -16.34 -3.86
C LEU A 217 18.33 -16.70 -2.87
N SER A 218 18.31 -16.02 -1.71
CA SER A 218 17.22 -16.19 -0.74
C SER A 218 15.87 -15.76 -1.35
N SER A 219 14.77 -16.38 -0.93
CA SER A 219 13.43 -16.00 -1.40
C SER A 219 13.12 -14.51 -1.16
N ARG A 220 13.65 -13.94 -0.07
CA ARG A 220 13.55 -12.49 0.20
C ARG A 220 14.28 -11.65 -0.85
N THR A 221 15.52 -12.03 -1.20
CA THR A 221 16.31 -11.33 -2.21
C THR A 221 15.66 -11.42 -3.59
N ARG A 222 15.14 -12.60 -3.95
CA ARG A 222 14.37 -12.80 -5.19
C ARG A 222 13.13 -11.91 -5.23
N GLY A 223 12.35 -11.87 -4.14
CA GLY A 223 11.16 -11.02 -4.04
C GLY A 223 11.46 -9.53 -4.17
N ILE A 224 12.54 -9.04 -3.55
CA ILE A 224 12.99 -7.65 -3.69
C ILE A 224 13.36 -7.35 -5.15
N ALA A 225 14.17 -8.22 -5.77
CA ALA A 225 14.59 -8.05 -7.16
C ALA A 225 13.39 -8.02 -8.13
N LEU A 226 12.39 -8.87 -7.93
CA LEU A 226 11.18 -8.87 -8.76
C LEU A 226 10.33 -7.60 -8.54
N GLY A 227 10.22 -7.15 -7.29
CA GLY A 227 9.58 -5.87 -6.98
C GLY A 227 10.24 -4.67 -7.66
N GLU A 228 11.57 -4.65 -7.73
CA GLU A 228 12.32 -3.63 -8.47
C GLU A 228 12.16 -3.79 -9.99
N LEU A 229 12.18 -5.03 -10.49
CA LEU A 229 12.00 -5.33 -11.90
C LEU A 229 10.66 -4.78 -12.43
N ARG A 230 9.59 -4.79 -11.62
CA ARG A 230 8.28 -4.19 -11.96
C ARG A 230 8.35 -2.74 -12.39
N LEU A 231 9.35 -1.96 -11.96
CA LEU A 231 9.51 -0.56 -12.40
C LEU A 231 9.83 -0.42 -13.89
N PHE A 232 10.26 -1.51 -14.54
CA PHE A 232 10.65 -1.56 -15.95
C PHE A 232 9.65 -2.33 -16.82
N LEU A 233 8.44 -2.56 -16.31
CA LEU A 233 7.39 -3.25 -17.05
C LEU A 233 6.91 -2.37 -18.22
N ASP A 234 6.97 -2.91 -19.44
CA ASP A 234 6.57 -2.18 -20.66
C ASP A 234 5.07 -2.36 -21.00
N ARG A 235 4.42 -3.42 -20.49
CA ARG A 235 3.01 -3.75 -20.78
C ARG A 235 2.36 -4.53 -19.64
N CYS A 236 1.06 -4.36 -19.47
CA CYS A 236 0.27 -5.13 -18.51
C CYS A 236 0.24 -6.63 -18.88
N PRO A 237 0.52 -7.55 -17.94
CA PRO A 237 0.48 -8.99 -18.19
C PRO A 237 -0.90 -9.57 -18.52
N THR A 238 -1.98 -8.78 -18.34
CA THR A 238 -3.35 -9.25 -18.56
C THR A 238 -4.02 -8.59 -19.77
N CYS A 239 -3.95 -7.27 -19.90
CA CYS A 239 -4.61 -6.56 -21.01
C CYS A 239 -3.65 -6.02 -22.07
N GLY A 240 -2.33 -6.08 -21.84
CA GLY A 240 -1.32 -5.51 -22.73
C GLY A 240 -1.21 -3.97 -22.70
N GLY A 241 -2.01 -3.29 -21.88
CA GLY A 241 -2.00 -1.82 -21.75
C GLY A 241 -0.72 -1.28 -21.11
N GLU A 242 -0.42 -0.01 -21.39
CA GLU A 242 0.81 0.66 -20.94
C GLU A 242 0.77 0.97 -19.43
N PRO A 243 1.85 0.69 -18.68
CA PRO A 243 2.00 1.16 -17.31
C PRO A 243 2.24 2.67 -17.25
N ASP A 244 1.56 3.34 -16.33
CA ASP A 244 1.65 4.79 -16.11
C ASP A 244 1.89 5.11 -14.64
N PHE A 245 2.78 6.07 -14.38
CA PHE A 245 3.07 6.54 -13.03
C PHE A 245 2.08 7.61 -12.62
N GLN A 246 1.33 7.31 -11.56
CA GLN A 246 0.35 8.21 -10.98
C GLN A 246 0.76 8.62 -9.57
N HIS A 247 0.51 9.88 -9.23
CA HIS A 247 0.67 10.38 -7.88
C HIS A 247 -0.70 10.64 -7.28
N ARG A 248 -0.99 9.99 -6.15
CA ARG A 248 -2.20 10.22 -5.38
C ARG A 248 -1.84 10.76 -4.01
N THR A 249 -2.45 11.87 -3.65
CA THR A 249 -2.38 12.38 -2.28
C THR A 249 -3.47 11.73 -1.44
N GLU A 250 -3.09 11.04 -0.38
CA GLU A 250 -4.02 10.51 0.61
C GLU A 250 -3.97 11.35 1.87
N GLU A 251 -5.13 11.89 2.24
CA GLU A 251 -5.31 12.59 3.51
C GLU A 251 -5.90 11.61 4.52
N THR A 252 -5.08 11.27 5.52
CA THR A 252 -5.57 10.64 6.74
C THR A 252 -5.88 11.72 7.78
N CYS A 253 -6.52 11.31 8.89
CA CYS A 253 -6.77 12.18 10.04
C CYS A 253 -5.53 12.94 10.56
N CYS A 254 -4.33 12.40 10.33
CA CYS A 254 -3.10 12.87 10.96
C CYS A 254 -1.98 13.22 9.96
N ARG A 255 -2.06 12.80 8.69
CA ARG A 255 -1.05 13.10 7.66
C ARG A 255 -1.66 13.19 6.27
N THR A 256 -1.06 14.05 5.46
CA THR A 256 -1.19 14.02 4.00
C THR A 256 0.03 13.26 3.47
N ARG A 257 -0.17 12.08 2.89
CA ARG A 257 0.90 11.26 2.30
C ARG A 257 0.77 11.29 0.78
N THR A 258 1.91 11.36 0.08
CA THR A 258 1.91 11.19 -1.37
C THR A 258 2.20 9.73 -1.65
N VAL A 259 1.24 9.04 -2.23
CA VAL A 259 1.41 7.68 -2.71
C VAL A 259 1.76 7.76 -4.19
N THR A 260 2.91 7.23 -4.56
CA THR A 260 3.28 7.04 -5.97
C THR A 260 2.92 5.62 -6.33
N THR A 261 2.06 5.47 -7.34
CA THR A 261 1.63 4.17 -7.85
C THR A 261 1.99 4.05 -9.32
N MET A 262 2.47 2.90 -9.75
CA MET A 262 2.50 2.55 -11.17
C MET A 262 1.28 1.68 -11.47
N ARG A 263 0.42 2.11 -12.40
CA ARG A 263 -0.85 1.41 -12.72
C ARG A 263 -1.01 1.22 -14.22
N CYS A 264 -1.75 0.20 -14.65
CA CYS A 264 -2.10 0.07 -16.06
C CYS A 264 -3.13 1.14 -16.47
N ALA A 265 -2.88 1.84 -17.58
CA ALA A 265 -3.79 2.86 -18.10
C ALA A 265 -5.17 2.31 -18.53
N ASP A 266 -5.25 1.02 -18.92
CA ASP A 266 -6.46 0.42 -19.49
C ASP A 266 -7.32 -0.34 -18.47
N CYS A 267 -6.70 -1.08 -17.54
CA CYS A 267 -7.42 -1.90 -16.55
C CYS A 267 -7.24 -1.45 -15.10
N ASP A 268 -6.47 -0.39 -14.84
CA ASP A 268 -6.20 0.18 -13.50
C ASP A 268 -5.53 -0.77 -12.49
N ALA A 269 -4.96 -1.88 -12.98
CA ALA A 269 -4.18 -2.81 -12.17
C ALA A 269 -2.94 -2.12 -11.58
N SER A 270 -2.70 -2.29 -10.28
CA SER A 270 -1.57 -1.68 -9.57
C SER A 270 -0.33 -2.56 -9.67
N PHE A 271 0.78 -2.04 -10.19
CA PHE A 271 2.05 -2.75 -10.29
C PHE A 271 2.99 -2.43 -9.14
N VAL A 272 3.09 -1.16 -8.76
CA VAL A 272 3.98 -0.69 -7.69
C VAL A 272 3.21 0.31 -6.85
N GLU A 273 3.37 0.25 -5.54
CA GLU A 273 2.86 1.24 -4.61
C GLU A 273 3.96 1.62 -3.63
N VAL A 274 4.36 2.89 -3.64
CA VAL A 274 5.34 3.44 -2.69
C VAL A 274 4.69 4.61 -1.97
N VAL A 275 4.64 4.50 -0.65
CA VAL A 275 4.13 5.56 0.23
C VAL A 275 5.28 6.52 0.53
N GLY A 276 5.22 7.71 -0.03
CA GLY A 276 6.14 8.80 0.30
C GLY A 276 5.92 9.32 1.72
N ALA A 277 7.04 9.62 2.40
CA ALA A 277 7.08 10.08 3.79
C ALA A 277 6.42 11.46 4.02
#